data_AF-A0A1G8K6A2-F1
#
_entry.id   AF-A0A1G8K6A2-F1
#
_cell.length_a   1.000
_cell.length_b   1.000
_cell.length_c   1.000
_cell.angle_alpha   90.00
_cell.angle_beta   90.00
_cell.angle_gamma   90.00
#
_symmetry.space_group_name_H-M   'P 1'
#
loop_
_entity.id
_entity.type
_entity.pdbx_description
1 polymer ?
#
loop_
_entity_poly.entity_id
_entity_poly.type
_entity_poly.pdbx_seq_one_letter_code
_entity_poly.pdbx_strand_id
1 'polypeptide(L)' 'MYLKLRRDDVANEVVYLVIGVTEDGYREILGFYVGGQESSLGWKEILRDLTPLVV' A
#
# COMPACT_ATOMS: atom_id res chain seq x y z
N MET A 1 -5.16 3.53 -6.59
CA MET A 1 -5.99 4.73 -6.89
C MET A 1 -5.09 5.90 -7.18
N TYR A 2 -5.42 6.77 -8.15
CA TYR A 2 -4.63 7.99 -8.38
C TYR A 2 -5.20 9.16 -7.61
N LEU A 3 -4.36 9.88 -6.88
CA LEU A 3 -4.71 11.06 -6.10
C LEU A 3 -3.81 12.22 -6.49
N LYS A 4 -4.39 13.42 -6.58
CA LYS A 4 -3.60 14.65 -6.68
C LYS A 4 -3.00 14.93 -5.32
N LEU A 5 -1.69 14.77 -5.20
CA LEU A 5 -0.95 15.07 -3.98
C LEU A 5 -0.09 16.31 -4.22
N ARG A 6 -0.13 17.22 -3.27
CA ARG A 6 0.73 18.41 -3.26
C ARG A 6 1.89 18.16 -2.31
N ARG A 7 3.09 18.07 -2.86
CA ARG A 7 4.36 18.18 -2.10
C ARG A 7 4.94 19.56 -2.39
N ASP A 8 5.94 19.66 -3.25
CA ASP A 8 6.43 20.93 -3.84
C ASP A 8 5.55 21.42 -5.01
N ASP A 9 5.06 20.49 -5.83
CA ASP A 9 4.10 20.73 -6.93
C ASP A 9 2.90 19.76 -6.81
N VAL A 10 1.84 19.98 -7.62
CA VAL A 10 0.67 19.10 -7.65
C VAL A 10 0.85 18.02 -8.71
N ALA A 11 1.14 16.79 -8.28
CA ALA A 11 1.28 15.63 -9.15
C ALA A 11 0.17 14.60 -8.90
N ASN A 12 -0.18 13.83 -9.94
CA ASN A 12 -1.00 12.64 -9.77
C ASN A 12 -0.09 11.49 -9.31
N GLU A 13 -0.30 11.02 -8.09
CA GLU A 13 0.43 9.89 -7.53
C GLU A 13 -0.49 8.70 -7.33
N VAL A 14 0.02 7.50 -7.57
CA VAL A 14 -0.70 6.27 -7.27
C VAL A 14 -0.59 5.96 -5.78
N VAL A 15 -1.71 5.55 -5.20
CA VAL A 15 -1.81 5.02 -3.84
C VAL A 15 -2.33 3.59 -3.91
N TYR A 16 -1.56 2.66 -3.34
CA TYR A 16 -1.99 1.29 -3.11
C TYR A 16 -2.56 1.17 -1.71
N LEU A 17 -3.70 0.50 -1.58
CA LEU A 17 -4.36 0.22 -0.31
C LEU A 17 -4.45 -1.29 -0.15
N VAL A 18 -3.97 -1.80 0.98
CA VAL A 18 -4.06 -3.22 1.31
C VAL A 18 -5.17 -3.39 2.34
N ILE A 19 -6.13 -4.24 2.02
CA ILE A 19 -7.27 -4.55 2.89
C ILE A 19 -7.23 -6.03 3.24
N GLY A 20 -7.22 -6.32 4.54
CA GLY A 20 -7.37 -7.64 5.11
C GLY A 20 -8.83 -7.95 5.41
N VAL A 21 -9.15 -9.24 5.50
CA VAL A 21 -10.42 -9.73 6.03
C VAL A 21 -10.10 -10.67 7.19
N THR A 22 -10.63 -10.39 8.37
CA THR A 22 -10.45 -11.23 9.55
C THR A 22 -11.22 -12.56 9.40
N GLU A 23 -10.92 -13.53 10.26
CA GLU A 23 -11.65 -14.80 10.30
C GLU A 23 -13.15 -14.61 10.58
N ASP A 24 -13.52 -13.55 11.32
CA ASP A 24 -14.91 -13.15 11.58
C ASP A 24 -15.57 -12.36 10.42
N GLY A 25 -14.83 -12.09 9.33
CA GLY A 25 -15.34 -11.41 8.14
C GLY A 25 -15.28 -9.88 8.18
N TYR A 26 -14.59 -9.28 9.18
CA TYR A 26 -14.41 -7.83 9.24
C TYR A 26 -13.28 -7.38 8.33
N ARG A 27 -13.44 -6.22 7.70
CA ARG A 27 -12.40 -5.61 6.84
C ARG A 27 -11.51 -4.70 7.68
N GLU A 28 -10.22 -4.78 7.44
CA GLU A 28 -9.21 -3.93 8.08
C GLU A 28 -8.23 -3.37 7.05
N ILE A 29 -7.74 -2.16 7.28
CA ILE A 29 -6.68 -1.58 6.46
C ILE A 29 -5.34 -2.07 7.03
N LEU A 30 -4.63 -2.88 6.25
CA LEU A 30 -3.33 -3.43 6.65
C LEU A 30 -2.18 -2.49 6.30
N GLY A 31 -2.34 -1.63 5.29
CA GLY A 31 -1.33 -0.66 4.90
C GLY A 31 -1.70 0.17 3.69
N PHE A 32 -0.98 1.28 3.48
CA PHE A 32 -1.10 2.12 2.29
C PHE A 32 0.27 2.60 1.81
N TYR A 33 0.45 2.70 0.49
CA TYR A 33 1.73 3.00 -0.13
C TYR A 33 1.54 4.05 -1.22
N VAL A 34 2.28 5.16 -1.13
CA VAL A 34 2.18 6.32 -2.04
C VAL A 34 3.36 6.36 -3.00
N GLY A 35 3.10 6.64 -4.27
CA GLY A 35 4.15 6.84 -5.28
C GLY A 35 4.85 5.54 -5.72
N GLY A 36 4.23 4.38 -5.49
CA GLY A 36 4.83 3.11 -5.86
C GLY A 36 4.88 2.90 -7.37
N GLN A 37 6.02 2.46 -7.89
CA GLN A 37 6.16 2.05 -9.29
C GLN A 37 5.55 0.67 -9.50
N GLU A 38 4.71 0.51 -10.52
CA GLU A 38 4.20 -0.80 -10.96
C GLU A 38 5.35 -1.68 -11.43
N SER A 39 5.94 -2.42 -10.51
CA SER A 39 7.10 -3.27 -10.74
C SER A 39 7.05 -4.49 -9.83
N SER A 40 7.62 -5.60 -10.29
CA SER A 40 7.71 -6.84 -9.51
C SER A 40 8.49 -6.63 -8.20
N LEU A 41 9.51 -5.77 -8.21
CA LEU A 41 10.28 -5.42 -7.01
C LEU A 41 9.43 -4.62 -6.02
N GLY A 42 8.67 -3.62 -6.48
CA GLY A 42 7.78 -2.83 -5.62
C GLY A 42 6.73 -3.70 -4.92
N TRP A 43 6.10 -4.62 -5.65
CA TRP A 43 5.15 -5.57 -5.07
C TRP A 43 5.78 -6.51 -4.05
N LYS A 44 7.01 -6.98 -4.31
CA LYS A 44 7.75 -7.83 -3.37
C LYS A 44 7.99 -7.14 -2.04
N GLU A 45 8.37 -5.86 -2.06
CA GLU A 45 8.64 -5.10 -0.84
C GLU A 45 7.34 -4.80 -0.06
N ILE A 46 6.24 -4.46 -0.77
CA ILE A 46 4.91 -4.31 -0.14
C ILE A 46 4.49 -5.61 0.57
N LEU A 47 4.63 -6.76 -0.07
CA LEU A 47 4.25 -8.04 0.54
C LEU A 47 5.15 -8.43 1.72
N ARG A 48 6.43 -8.06 1.69
CA ARG A 48 7.35 -8.27 2.81
C ARG A 48 6.97 -7.44 4.02
N ASP A 49 6.58 -6.18 3.83
CA ASP A 49 6.15 -5.28 4.91
C ASP A 49 4.90 -5.81 5.64
N LEU A 50 3.98 -6.45 4.91
CA LEU A 50 2.80 -7.10 5.48
C LEU A 50 3.10 -8.38 6.27
N THR A 51 4.31 -8.92 6.16
CA THR A 51 4.67 -10.15 6.87
C THR A 51 5.11 -9.80 8.29
N PRO A 52 4.51 -10.38 9.34
CA PRO A 52 4.94 -10.14 10.71
C PRO A 52 6.42 -10.50 10.88
N LEU A 53 7.20 -9.61 11.50
CA LEU A 53 8.55 -9.95 11.97
C LEU A 53 8.42 -11.08 13.00
N VAL A 54 8.81 -12.30 12.61
CA VAL A 54 9.07 -13.36 13.57
C VAL A 54 10.38 -12.99 14.26
N VAL A 55 10.27 -12.39 15.45
CA VAL A 55 11.36 -12.21 16.41
C VAL A 55 11.58 -13.48 17.22
#